data_AF-A0A9D7EJW3-F1
#
_entry.id   AF-A0A9D7EJW3-F1
#
_cell.length_a   1.000
_cell.length_b   1.000
_cell.length_c   1.000
_cell.angle_alpha   90.00
_cell.angle_beta   90.00
_cell.angle_gamma   90.00
#
_symmetry.space_group_name_H-M   'P 1'
#
loop_
_entity.id
_entity.type
_entity.pdbx_description
1 polymer ?
#
loop_
_entity_poly.entity_id
_entity_poly.type
_entity_poly.pdbx_seq_one_letter_code
_entity_poly.pdbx_strand_id
1 'polypeptide(L)'
;MNGHKLATGAEALAKHLEKSLGLAVKGVSKDDIKGKKGIVFFKDIKGFDNGSSGPDSGDHIDLWDGVKAKSGEYFSEAKSVWFWEVN
;
A
#
# COMPACT_ATOMS: atom_id res chain seq x y z
N MET A 1 9.08 29.74 3.18
CA MET A 1 9.30 28.37 3.70
C MET A 1 8.79 27.40 2.64
N ASN A 2 9.65 27.02 1.69
CA ASN A 2 9.26 26.07 0.64
C ASN A 2 9.43 24.66 1.17
N GLY A 3 8.37 24.16 1.82
CA GLY A 3 8.26 22.75 2.17
C GLY A 3 8.17 21.93 0.89
N HIS A 4 9.31 21.49 0.37
CA HIS A 4 9.37 20.30 -0.46
C HIS A 4 8.86 19.16 0.42
N LYS A 5 7.54 18.94 0.38
CA LYS A 5 6.87 17.85 1.07
C LYS A 5 7.31 16.58 0.33
N LEU A 6 8.46 16.07 0.73
CA LEU A 6 8.94 14.78 0.32
C LEU A 6 7.79 13.81 0.64
N ALA A 7 7.28 13.13 -0.37
CA ALA A 7 6.50 11.92 -0.17
C ALA A 7 7.45 10.87 0.44
N THR A 8 7.81 11.01 1.70
CA THR A 8 8.76 10.15 2.40
C THR A 8 8.01 8.93 2.93
N GLY A 9 8.05 7.83 2.19
CA GLY A 9 7.52 6.55 2.62
C GLY A 9 6.97 5.71 1.47
N ALA A 10 5.73 5.26 1.59
CA ALA A 10 5.11 4.32 0.65
C ALA A 10 4.56 4.98 -0.63
N GLU A 11 4.12 6.24 -0.60
CA GLU A 11 3.50 6.88 -1.78
C GLU A 11 4.50 7.11 -2.93
N ALA A 12 5.74 7.48 -2.61
CA ALA A 12 6.79 7.61 -3.63
C ALA A 12 7.14 6.26 -4.25
N LEU A 13 7.15 5.19 -3.44
CA LEU A 13 7.36 3.83 -3.91
C LEU A 13 6.20 3.39 -4.80
N ALA A 14 4.94 3.64 -4.42
CA ALA A 14 3.78 3.34 -5.25
C ALA A 14 3.85 4.01 -6.64
N LYS A 15 4.22 5.30 -6.70
CA LYS A 15 4.43 6.00 -7.99
C LYS A 15 5.56 5.38 -8.82
N HIS A 16 6.62 4.90 -8.18
CA HIS A 16 7.71 4.21 -8.88
C HIS A 16 7.29 2.82 -9.38
N LEU A 17 6.49 2.09 -8.59
CA LEU A 17 5.90 0.81 -8.97
C LEU A 17 4.96 0.97 -10.16
N GLU A 18 4.12 2.00 -10.20
CA GLU A 18 3.25 2.28 -11.37
C GLU A 18 4.05 2.49 -12.66
N LYS A 19 5.22 3.14 -12.59
CA LYS A 19 6.10 3.31 -13.74
C LYS A 19 6.78 2.02 -14.19
N SER A 20 7.08 1.11 -13.27
CA SER A 20 7.92 -0.07 -13.52
C SER A 20 7.11 -1.32 -13.83
N LEU A 21 5.98 -1.50 -13.14
CA LEU A 21 5.09 -2.67 -13.24
C LEU A 21 3.78 -2.37 -13.97
N GLY A 22 3.50 -1.10 -14.27
CA GLY A 22 2.22 -0.67 -14.84
C GLY A 22 1.16 -0.37 -13.77
N LEU A 23 -0.07 -0.16 -14.22
CA LEU A 23 -1.16 0.29 -13.36
C LEU A 23 -1.59 -0.79 -12.37
N ALA A 24 -1.64 -0.43 -11.07
CA ALA A 24 -2.19 -1.29 -10.03
C ALA A 24 -3.71 -1.44 -10.17
N VAL A 25 -4.24 -2.60 -9.77
CA VAL A 25 -5.69 -2.75 -9.55
C VAL A 25 -6.04 -2.03 -8.24
N LYS A 26 -7.03 -1.13 -8.31
CA LYS A 26 -7.46 -0.31 -7.17
C LYS A 26 -8.71 -0.88 -6.52
N GLY A 27 -8.82 -0.73 -5.19
CA GLY A 27 -10.00 -1.13 -4.43
C GLY A 27 -10.15 -2.64 -4.30
N VAL A 28 -9.04 -3.38 -4.28
CA VAL A 28 -9.05 -4.84 -4.13
C VAL A 28 -9.27 -5.25 -2.68
N SER A 29 -10.01 -6.32 -2.47
CA SER A 29 -10.10 -7.02 -1.20
C SER A 29 -9.11 -8.19 -1.14
N LYS A 30 -8.96 -8.78 0.05
CA LYS A 30 -8.13 -9.97 0.25
C LYS A 30 -8.56 -11.15 -0.64
N ASP A 31 -9.86 -11.32 -0.86
CA ASP A 31 -10.39 -12.41 -1.70
C ASP A 31 -10.09 -12.20 -3.19
N ASP A 32 -10.10 -10.95 -3.67
CA ASP A 32 -9.80 -10.62 -5.09
C ASP A 32 -8.36 -10.99 -5.51
N ILE A 33 -7.44 -10.96 -4.54
CA ILE A 33 -6.01 -11.22 -4.74
C ILE A 33 -5.56 -12.58 -4.18
N LYS A 34 -6.51 -13.41 -3.72
CA LYS A 34 -6.22 -14.74 -3.21
C LYS A 34 -5.69 -15.64 -4.33
N GLY A 35 -4.60 -16.34 -4.05
CA GLY A 35 -3.89 -17.19 -5.01
C GLY A 35 -2.97 -16.44 -5.99
N LYS A 36 -2.97 -15.10 -5.97
CA LYS A 36 -2.08 -14.27 -6.80
C LYS A 36 -0.86 -13.82 -6.00
N LYS A 37 0.30 -13.72 -6.63
CA LYS A 37 1.52 -13.21 -5.97
C LYS A 37 1.81 -11.80 -6.45
N GLY A 38 2.38 -10.97 -5.59
CA GLY A 38 2.65 -9.59 -5.97
C GLY A 38 2.95 -8.64 -4.83
N ILE A 39 2.66 -7.37 -5.07
CA ILE A 39 2.88 -6.27 -4.14
C ILE A 39 1.52 -5.68 -3.79
N VAL A 40 1.27 -5.47 -2.50
CA VAL A 40 0.05 -4.84 -1.99
C VAL A 40 0.42 -3.51 -1.33
N PHE A 41 -0.38 -2.48 -1.58
CA PHE A 41 -0.24 -1.17 -0.97
C PHE A 41 -1.54 -0.76 -0.28
N PHE A 42 -1.45 -0.52 1.02
CA PHE A 42 -2.51 -0.05 1.89
C PHE A 42 -2.33 1.44 2.15
N LYS A 43 -3.37 2.24 1.86
CA LYS A 43 -3.35 3.69 2.04
C LYS A 43 -4.33 4.17 3.11
N ASP A 44 -3.93 5.20 3.84
CA ASP A 44 -4.69 5.82 4.93
C ASP A 44 -5.18 4.77 5.93
N ILE A 45 -4.23 4.02 6.50
CA ILE A 45 -4.52 3.00 7.52
C ILE A 45 -4.91 3.70 8.81
N LYS A 46 -6.12 3.41 9.28
CA LYS A 46 -6.66 3.95 10.52
C LYS A 46 -5.86 3.47 11.73
N GLY A 47 -5.51 4.39 12.64
CA GLY A 47 -4.76 4.06 13.86
C GLY A 47 -3.27 3.76 13.65
N PHE A 48 -2.73 3.99 12.46
CA PHE A 48 -1.31 3.86 12.16
C PHE A 48 -0.62 5.23 12.30
N ASP A 49 -0.05 5.50 13.47
CA ASP A 49 0.69 6.75 13.74
C ASP A 49 2.12 6.64 13.19
N ASN A 50 2.37 7.28 12.05
CA ASN A 50 3.71 7.37 11.46
C ASN A 50 4.47 8.65 11.91
N GLY A 51 4.10 9.23 13.05
CA GLY A 51 4.82 10.34 13.68
C GLY A 51 4.92 11.67 12.93
N SER A 52 4.29 11.84 11.75
CA SER A 52 4.41 13.09 10.96
C SER A 52 3.10 13.72 10.45
N SER A 53 1.95 13.03 10.54
CA SER A 53 0.72 13.52 9.88
C SER A 53 -0.60 13.34 10.66
N GLY A 54 -0.56 12.83 11.89
CA GLY A 54 -1.76 12.58 12.71
C GLY A 54 -2.18 11.11 12.76
N PRO A 55 -3.22 10.78 13.54
CA PRO A 55 -3.54 9.41 13.97
C PRO A 55 -4.03 8.45 12.87
N ASP A 56 -4.29 8.96 11.66
CA ASP A 56 -4.92 8.21 10.56
C ASP A 56 -4.25 8.57 9.21
N SER A 57 -2.95 8.34 9.10
CA SER A 57 -2.18 8.71 7.89
C SER A 57 -1.01 7.77 7.62
N GLY A 58 -1.07 6.54 8.12
CA GLY A 58 -0.07 5.51 7.82
C GLY A 58 -0.35 4.85 6.48
N ASP A 59 0.70 4.67 5.70
CA ASP A 59 0.70 3.99 4.41
C ASP A 59 1.63 2.78 4.52
N HIS A 60 1.22 1.60 4.04
CA HIS A 60 2.00 0.36 4.16
C HIS A 60 2.09 -0.39 2.84
N ILE A 61 3.32 -0.67 2.38
CA ILE A 61 3.57 -1.53 1.22
C ILE A 61 4.15 -2.85 1.72
N ASP A 62 3.62 -3.96 1.21
CA ASP A 62 4.06 -5.29 1.58
C ASP A 62 4.08 -6.26 0.39
N LEU A 63 4.77 -7.39 0.57
CA LEU A 63 4.81 -8.48 -0.39
C LEU A 63 3.69 -9.46 -0.10
N TRP A 64 2.93 -9.82 -1.13
CA TRP A 64 1.80 -10.72 -1.07
C TRP A 64 2.15 -12.05 -1.74
N ASP A 65 2.02 -13.16 -0.99
CA ASP A 65 2.34 -14.51 -1.50
C ASP A 65 1.09 -15.29 -2.00
N GLY A 66 -0.08 -14.65 -2.04
CA GLY A 66 -1.35 -15.28 -2.45
C GLY A 66 -2.25 -15.72 -1.31
N VAL A 67 -1.76 -15.63 -0.07
CA VAL A 67 -2.53 -15.98 1.13
C VAL A 67 -2.46 -14.89 2.20
N LYS A 68 -1.27 -14.29 2.37
CA LYS A 68 -1.00 -13.26 3.37
C LYS A 68 0.11 -12.33 2.91
N ALA A 69 0.14 -11.14 3.51
CA ALA A 69 1.28 -10.24 3.46
C ALA A 69 2.41 -10.75 4.37
N LYS A 70 3.64 -10.32 4.10
CA LYS A 70 4.84 -10.74 4.83
C LYS A 70 4.96 -10.09 6.21
N SER A 71 4.66 -8.79 6.34
CA SER A 71 4.82 -8.06 7.61
C SER A 71 3.50 -7.70 8.29
N GLY A 72 2.40 -7.58 7.54
CA GLY A 72 1.09 -7.23 8.11
C GLY A 72 0.03 -7.00 7.04
N GLU A 73 -1.22 -7.29 7.38
CA GLU A 73 -2.38 -7.16 6.50
C GLU A 73 -3.34 -6.10 7.09
N TYR A 74 -3.67 -5.05 6.32
CA TYR A 74 -4.47 -3.92 6.80
C TYR A 74 -5.74 -3.68 5.97
N PHE A 75 -6.34 -4.75 5.42
CA PHE A 75 -7.50 -4.64 4.52
C PHE A 75 -8.73 -4.01 5.16
N SER A 76 -8.92 -4.12 6.48
CA SER A 76 -10.09 -3.56 7.17
C SER A 76 -9.86 -2.12 7.62
N GLU A 77 -8.60 -1.74 7.83
CA GLU A 77 -8.17 -0.46 8.38
C GLU A 77 -7.74 0.54 7.31
N ALA A 78 -7.30 0.05 6.14
CA ALA A 78 -6.94 0.89 5.01
C ALA A 78 -8.17 1.44 4.30
N LYS A 79 -8.15 2.73 4.00
CA LYS A 79 -9.20 3.37 3.19
C LYS A 79 -9.17 2.92 1.73
N SER A 80 -8.00 2.54 1.23
CA SER A 80 -7.83 2.09 -0.15
C SER A 80 -6.68 1.10 -0.24
N VAL A 81 -6.87 0.08 -1.07
CA VAL A 81 -5.87 -0.97 -1.31
C VAL A 81 -5.57 -1.07 -2.80
N TRP A 82 -4.29 -1.19 -3.12
CA TRP A 82 -3.78 -1.36 -4.46
C TRP A 82 -2.97 -2.64 -4.56
N PHE A 83 -3.03 -3.30 -5.71
CA PHE A 83 -2.29 -4.53 -5.95
C PHE A 83 -1.64 -4.54 -7.33
N TRP A 84 -0.36 -4.93 -7.35
CA TRP A 84 0.37 -5.28 -8.57
C TRP A 84 0.66 -6.77 -8.54
N GLU A 85 0.14 -7.50 -9.51
CA GLU A 85 0.48 -8.91 -9.68
C GLU A 85 1.90 -9.03 -10.24
N VAL A 86 2.69 -9.93 -9.67
CA VAL A 86 4.04 -10.25 -10.13
C VAL A 86 4.09 -11.76 -10.34
N ASN A 87 4.31 -12.19 -11.59
CA ASN A 87 4.47 -13.58 -11.99
C ASN A 87 5.95 -14.01 -11.97
#